data_AF-A0A2E1TVC5-F1
#
_entry.id   AF-A0A2E1TVC5-F1
#
_cell.length_a   1.000
_cell.length_b   1.000
_cell.length_c   1.000
_cell.angle_alpha   90.00
_cell.angle_beta   90.00
_cell.angle_gamma   90.00
#
_symmetry.space_group_name_H-M   'P 1'
#
loop_
_entity.id
_entity.type
_entity.pdbx_description
1 polymer ?
#
loop_
_entity_poly.entity_id
_entity_poly.type
_entity_poly.pdbx_seq_one_letter_code
_entity_poly.pdbx_strand_id
1 'polypeptide(L)'
;MSEPSPSDPFDVVVIGGGPGGYVAAIRAAQLGLKTALIEGRGSLGGTCLNVGCIPSKALLHASEHVAQAHHSFADWGIRLGKISVDLAQMMTKKDEVVEGLTSGIELLLAKNKVTYIQGWATLAAEGLVSVAGLDGKSSEVSARNIIIATGSEVTPLPRVEIDEKRILSSTGALALEKVPNHLVIIGAGVIGLELGSVWQRLGARVTVVEFLDRICPGMDNEIARQFRRTLEGQGLTFRLGQRVVEAKTSGQKVKVTVEPSKGLADGAEAETLTADNVLVAIGRRPFTQALGLETVGIETDKRGTIPVDGGFRTSAPGIFAIGDVIDGPMLAHKAEKEGVAVAEIIAGKSASIDYGTVPGIVYTAPEVANIGFAEQDLKEAGVAYKVGKFPFKANSRARAMGETDGMVKVLAHKETGRILGAHILGKDAGTLIHEVGAIMEFGGSYDDLIHVIHGHPTLNEAVKEAAMAIDKRAIHV
;
A
#
# COMPACT_ATOMS: atom_id res chain seq x y z
N MET A 1 15.32 -43.86 27.45
CA MET A 1 15.34 -42.50 26.88
C MET A 1 13.91 -42.04 26.90
N SER A 2 13.59 -41.11 27.80
CA SER A 2 12.25 -40.56 27.98
C SER A 2 11.81 -39.83 26.71
N GLU A 3 10.57 -40.09 26.28
CA GLU A 3 9.88 -39.31 25.24
C GLU A 3 9.97 -37.80 25.58
N PRO A 4 10.12 -36.92 24.57
CA PRO A 4 10.13 -35.49 24.80
C PRO A 4 8.76 -35.09 25.38
N SER A 5 8.76 -34.47 26.56
CA SER A 5 7.56 -33.84 27.11
C SER A 5 7.00 -32.84 26.10
N PRO A 6 5.67 -32.71 25.95
CA PRO A 6 5.10 -31.62 25.16
C PRO A 6 5.66 -30.31 25.70
N SER A 7 6.36 -29.55 24.87
CA SER A 7 6.83 -28.22 25.27
C SER A 7 5.63 -27.39 25.71
N ASP A 8 5.72 -26.67 26.84
CA ASP A 8 4.64 -25.81 27.31
C ASP A 8 4.09 -24.94 26.18
N PRO A 9 2.75 -24.81 26.05
CA PRO A 9 2.14 -24.07 24.95
C PRO A 9 2.65 -22.62 24.91
N PHE A 10 2.75 -22.05 23.72
CA PHE A 10 2.96 -20.63 23.57
C PHE A 10 1.74 -19.86 24.07
N ASP A 11 1.94 -18.68 24.62
CA ASP A 11 0.82 -17.78 24.93
C ASP A 11 0.22 -17.22 23.63
N VAL A 12 1.09 -16.94 22.65
CA VAL A 12 0.71 -16.43 21.32
C VAL A 12 1.52 -17.10 20.22
N VAL A 13 0.84 -17.57 19.17
CA VAL A 13 1.45 -17.91 17.88
C VAL A 13 0.94 -16.92 16.84
N VAL A 14 1.86 -16.33 16.08
CA VAL A 14 1.53 -15.46 14.94
C VAL A 14 1.82 -16.20 13.65
N ILE A 15 0.84 -16.25 12.74
CA ILE A 15 0.99 -16.86 11.42
C ILE A 15 1.14 -15.77 10.36
N GLY A 16 2.34 -15.65 9.79
CA GLY A 16 2.72 -14.63 8.81
C GLY A 16 3.73 -13.63 9.39
N GLY A 17 4.85 -13.43 8.68
CA GLY A 17 5.94 -12.53 9.04
C GLY A 17 5.87 -11.15 8.38
N GLY A 18 4.70 -10.73 7.89
CA GLY A 18 4.48 -9.39 7.33
C GLY A 18 4.40 -8.28 8.39
N PRO A 19 4.18 -7.00 7.99
CA PRO A 19 4.12 -5.85 8.90
C PRO A 19 3.24 -6.08 10.12
N GLY A 20 1.99 -6.50 9.94
CA GLY A 20 1.11 -6.80 11.08
C GLY A 20 1.63 -7.95 11.95
N GLY A 21 2.16 -9.01 11.34
CA GLY A 21 2.59 -10.22 12.04
C GLY A 21 3.84 -10.03 12.89
N TYR A 22 4.94 -9.52 12.31
CA TYR A 22 6.16 -9.31 13.11
C TYR A 22 5.97 -8.23 14.17
N VAL A 23 5.17 -7.18 13.91
CA VAL A 23 4.84 -6.17 14.93
C VAL A 23 4.01 -6.78 16.05
N ALA A 24 2.99 -7.59 15.73
CA ALA A 24 2.19 -8.29 16.74
C ALA A 24 3.06 -9.20 17.61
N ALA A 25 3.97 -9.97 16.99
CA ALA A 25 4.83 -10.89 17.73
C ALA A 25 5.81 -10.17 18.66
N ILE A 26 6.44 -9.09 18.18
CA ILE A 26 7.32 -8.25 19.00
C ILE A 26 6.51 -7.63 20.15
N ARG A 27 5.32 -7.08 19.88
CA ARG A 27 4.50 -6.45 20.91
C ARG A 27 4.03 -7.45 21.96
N ALA A 28 3.60 -8.64 21.56
CA ALA A 28 3.21 -9.72 22.48
C ALA A 28 4.38 -10.11 23.41
N ALA A 29 5.57 -10.28 22.86
CA ALA A 29 6.77 -10.57 23.65
C ALA A 29 7.13 -9.43 24.63
N GLN A 30 7.01 -8.16 24.21
CA GLN A 30 7.20 -7.00 25.09
C GLN A 30 6.18 -6.94 26.25
N LEU A 31 4.99 -7.51 26.06
CA LEU A 31 3.95 -7.63 27.07
C LEU A 31 4.14 -8.86 27.99
N GLY A 32 5.24 -9.60 27.82
CA GLY A 32 5.61 -10.75 28.66
C GLY A 32 5.03 -12.09 28.20
N LEU A 33 4.44 -12.15 27.01
CA LEU A 33 3.82 -13.37 26.47
C LEU A 33 4.87 -14.23 25.75
N LYS A 34 4.91 -15.54 26.05
CA LYS A 34 5.74 -16.49 25.32
C LYS A 34 5.22 -16.60 23.89
N THR A 35 6.00 -16.08 22.93
CA THR A 35 5.51 -15.84 21.57
C THR A 35 6.33 -16.59 20.52
N ALA A 36 5.64 -17.20 19.56
CA ALA A 36 6.24 -17.71 18.33
C ALA A 36 5.66 -17.00 17.09
N LEU A 37 6.47 -16.90 16.03
CA LEU A 37 6.08 -16.39 14.72
C LEU A 37 6.44 -17.44 13.67
N ILE A 38 5.49 -17.75 12.78
CA ILE A 38 5.65 -18.71 11.69
C ILE A 38 5.58 -17.98 10.34
N GLU A 39 6.60 -18.12 9.48
CA GLU A 39 6.61 -17.55 8.11
C GLU A 39 6.98 -18.60 7.07
N GLY A 40 6.14 -18.72 6.05
CA GLY A 40 6.24 -19.75 5.01
C GLY A 40 7.27 -19.46 3.92
N ARG A 41 7.72 -18.21 3.74
CA ARG A 41 8.74 -17.86 2.74
C ARG A 41 10.17 -17.92 3.25
N GLY A 42 10.37 -18.06 4.56
CA GLY A 42 11.69 -18.02 5.19
C GLY A 42 12.25 -16.61 5.36
N SER A 43 11.94 -15.65 4.49
CA SER A 43 12.27 -14.22 4.68
C SER A 43 11.14 -13.46 5.38
N LEU A 44 11.49 -12.69 6.43
CA LEU A 44 10.57 -11.86 7.20
C LEU A 44 10.23 -10.54 6.50
N GLY A 45 9.25 -9.80 7.02
CA GLY A 45 8.75 -8.52 6.50
C GLY A 45 7.66 -8.66 5.43
N GLY A 46 7.36 -9.88 5.03
CA GLY A 46 6.24 -10.24 4.16
C GLY A 46 6.20 -9.50 2.82
N THR A 47 4.99 -9.28 2.29
CA THR A 47 4.80 -8.63 0.98
C THR A 47 5.39 -7.22 0.94
N CYS A 48 5.17 -6.42 1.99
CA CYS A 48 5.59 -5.02 2.00
C CYS A 48 7.11 -4.85 1.90
N LEU A 49 7.87 -5.65 2.62
CA LEU A 49 9.33 -5.56 2.59
C LEU A 49 9.94 -6.27 1.37
N ASN A 50 9.49 -7.49 1.06
CA ASN A 50 10.17 -8.31 0.06
C ASN A 50 9.78 -7.97 -1.39
N VAL A 51 8.50 -7.67 -1.66
CA VAL A 51 7.94 -7.58 -3.03
C VAL A 51 6.89 -6.47 -3.18
N GLY A 52 6.99 -5.42 -2.37
CA GLY A 52 5.97 -4.38 -2.26
C GLY A 52 6.53 -3.00 -1.96
N CYS A 53 6.20 -2.46 -0.79
CA CYS A 53 6.48 -1.09 -0.36
C CYS A 53 7.95 -0.68 -0.51
N ILE A 54 8.87 -1.46 0.07
CA ILE A 54 10.30 -1.09 0.13
C ILE A 54 10.96 -1.13 -1.25
N PRO A 55 10.87 -2.24 -2.03
CA PRO A 55 11.49 -2.28 -3.34
C PRO A 55 10.89 -1.26 -4.31
N SER A 56 9.57 -1.00 -4.26
CA SER A 56 8.95 0.05 -5.09
C SER A 56 9.48 1.43 -4.73
N LYS A 57 9.64 1.76 -3.45
CA LYS A 57 10.09 3.08 -2.98
C LYS A 57 11.56 3.31 -3.32
N ALA A 58 12.40 2.28 -3.23
CA ALA A 58 13.78 2.33 -3.67
C ALA A 58 13.90 2.65 -5.17
N LEU A 59 13.09 2.00 -6.01
CA LEU A 59 13.08 2.25 -7.46
C LEU A 59 12.43 3.59 -7.83
N LEU A 60 11.38 4.02 -7.13
CA LEU A 60 10.77 5.34 -7.29
C LEU A 60 11.79 6.44 -7.01
N HIS A 61 12.51 6.34 -5.90
CA HIS A 61 13.56 7.28 -5.52
C HIS A 61 14.67 7.36 -6.58
N ALA A 62 15.21 6.21 -7.00
CA ALA A 62 16.27 6.17 -8.01
C ALA A 62 15.80 6.72 -9.37
N SER A 63 14.60 6.34 -9.82
CA SER A 63 14.04 6.78 -11.10
C SER A 63 13.64 8.26 -11.10
N GLU A 64 13.25 8.83 -9.96
CA GLU A 64 13.00 10.27 -9.82
C GLU A 64 14.28 11.08 -10.05
N HIS A 65 15.43 10.63 -9.52
CA HIS A 65 16.72 11.28 -9.79
C HIS A 65 17.09 11.23 -11.28
N VAL A 66 16.78 10.11 -11.97
CA VAL A 66 16.97 10.01 -13.42
C VAL A 66 16.11 11.05 -14.14
N ALA A 67 14.84 11.18 -13.78
CA ALA A 67 13.93 12.17 -14.36
C ALA A 67 14.40 13.61 -14.12
N GLN A 68 14.82 13.95 -12.89
CA GLN A 68 15.35 15.26 -12.55
C GLN A 68 16.60 15.61 -13.37
N ALA A 69 17.50 14.65 -13.52
CA ALA A 69 18.74 14.84 -14.25
C ALA A 69 18.52 15.02 -15.76
N HIS A 70 17.48 14.38 -16.33
CA HIS A 70 17.10 14.54 -17.72
C HIS A 70 16.29 15.81 -18.02
N HIS A 71 15.42 16.24 -17.10
CA HIS A 71 14.37 17.20 -17.41
C HIS A 71 14.39 18.48 -16.57
N SER A 72 15.00 18.49 -15.38
CA SER A 72 14.84 19.60 -14.41
C SER A 72 16.14 20.32 -14.10
N PHE A 73 17.27 19.63 -14.04
CA PHE A 73 18.56 20.22 -13.62
C PHE A 73 19.02 21.38 -14.52
N ALA A 74 18.68 21.32 -15.81
CA ALA A 74 19.00 22.35 -16.78
C ALA A 74 18.40 23.72 -16.43
N ASP A 75 17.22 23.74 -15.82
CA ASP A 75 16.52 24.98 -15.42
C ASP A 75 17.21 25.66 -14.23
N TRP A 76 17.93 24.88 -13.42
CA TRP A 76 18.74 25.35 -12.29
C TRP A 76 20.19 25.69 -12.66
N GLY A 77 20.52 25.68 -13.96
CA GLY A 77 21.87 25.94 -14.45
C GLY A 77 22.85 24.78 -14.23
N ILE A 78 22.37 23.61 -13.79
CA ILE A 78 23.19 22.41 -13.65
C ILE A 78 23.26 21.73 -15.02
N ARG A 79 24.46 21.72 -15.62
CA ARG A 79 24.70 21.11 -16.93
C ARG A 79 25.39 19.76 -16.74
N LEU A 80 24.71 18.70 -17.18
CA LEU A 80 25.24 17.35 -17.19
C LEU A 80 25.63 16.93 -18.61
N GLY A 81 26.59 16.01 -18.71
CA GLY A 81 26.85 15.28 -19.95
C GLY A 81 25.75 14.25 -20.23
N LYS A 82 26.01 13.34 -21.19
CA LYS A 82 25.12 12.20 -21.43
C LYS A 82 25.05 11.33 -20.17
N ILE A 83 23.86 11.15 -19.64
CA ILE A 83 23.60 10.25 -18.51
C ILE A 83 23.34 8.84 -19.03
N SER A 84 23.91 7.85 -18.36
CA SER A 84 23.64 6.43 -18.58
C SER A 84 23.09 5.81 -17.30
N VAL A 85 22.02 5.04 -17.42
CA VAL A 85 21.45 4.28 -16.29
C VAL A 85 22.02 2.87 -16.30
N ASP A 86 22.66 2.48 -15.19
CA ASP A 86 23.00 1.09 -14.90
C ASP A 86 21.85 0.45 -14.10
N LEU A 87 20.96 -0.25 -14.81
CA LEU A 87 19.81 -0.91 -14.20
C LEU A 87 20.22 -2.04 -13.27
N ALA A 88 21.29 -2.78 -13.59
CA ALA A 88 21.76 -3.88 -12.76
C ALA A 88 22.22 -3.36 -11.39
N GLN A 89 23.01 -2.29 -11.37
CA GLN A 89 23.42 -1.64 -10.12
C GLN A 89 22.24 -1.07 -9.33
N MET A 90 21.23 -0.52 -10.01
CA MET A 90 19.99 -0.05 -9.36
C MET A 90 19.23 -1.20 -8.69
N MET A 91 19.11 -2.35 -9.35
CA MET A 91 18.49 -3.55 -8.79
C MET A 91 19.27 -4.10 -7.61
N THR A 92 20.60 -4.20 -7.72
CA THR A 92 21.47 -4.57 -6.59
C THR A 92 21.24 -3.65 -5.39
N LYS A 93 21.15 -2.33 -5.62
CA LYS A 93 20.93 -1.40 -4.51
C LYS A 93 19.56 -1.59 -3.84
N LYS A 94 18.53 -1.86 -4.63
CA LYS A 94 17.19 -2.22 -4.12
C LYS A 94 17.25 -3.50 -3.28
N ASP A 95 17.95 -4.53 -3.75
CA ASP A 95 18.10 -5.81 -3.06
C ASP A 95 18.86 -5.67 -1.75
N GLU A 96 19.95 -4.90 -1.72
CA GLU A 96 20.69 -4.56 -0.48
C GLU A 96 19.78 -3.92 0.58
N VAL A 97 18.90 -3.01 0.17
CA VAL A 97 17.94 -2.36 1.09
C VAL A 97 16.95 -3.38 1.65
N VAL A 98 16.44 -4.28 0.80
CA VAL A 98 15.53 -5.35 1.25
C VAL A 98 16.25 -6.29 2.21
N GLU A 99 17.43 -6.79 1.86
CA GLU A 99 18.22 -7.71 2.69
C GLU A 99 18.59 -7.10 4.05
N GLY A 100 19.07 -5.86 4.07
CA GLY A 100 19.42 -5.19 5.32
C GLY A 100 18.22 -5.05 6.27
N LEU A 101 17.03 -4.79 5.73
CA LEU A 101 15.80 -4.67 6.52
C LEU A 101 15.24 -6.03 6.95
N THR A 102 15.32 -7.07 6.11
CA THR A 102 14.84 -8.42 6.48
C THR A 102 15.69 -9.00 7.61
N SER A 103 17.02 -8.88 7.52
CA SER A 103 17.95 -9.24 8.61
C SER A 103 17.70 -8.39 9.86
N GLY A 104 17.36 -7.11 9.69
CA GLY A 104 16.95 -6.24 10.81
C GLY A 104 15.75 -6.78 11.58
N ILE A 105 14.73 -7.31 10.90
CA ILE A 105 13.56 -7.91 11.56
C ILE A 105 13.95 -9.19 12.31
N GLU A 106 14.81 -10.05 11.75
CA GLU A 106 15.29 -11.25 12.46
C GLU A 106 16.01 -10.88 13.76
N LEU A 107 16.87 -9.86 13.73
CA LEU A 107 17.53 -9.32 14.92
C LEU A 107 16.52 -8.77 15.95
N LEU A 108 15.45 -8.11 15.49
CA LEU A 108 14.39 -7.62 16.36
C LEU A 108 13.60 -8.76 17.03
N LEU A 109 13.27 -9.83 16.28
CA LEU A 109 12.63 -11.01 16.86
C LEU A 109 13.52 -11.68 17.91
N ALA A 110 14.80 -11.89 17.58
CA ALA A 110 15.79 -12.47 18.50
C ALA A 110 15.96 -11.62 19.77
N LYS A 111 16.07 -10.29 19.63
CA LYS A 111 16.16 -9.36 20.77
C LYS A 111 14.95 -9.45 21.71
N ASN A 112 13.76 -9.66 21.15
CA ASN A 112 12.52 -9.81 21.92
C ASN A 112 12.24 -11.28 22.32
N LYS A 113 13.16 -12.22 22.03
CA LYS A 113 13.02 -13.65 22.34
C LYS A 113 11.76 -14.29 21.73
N VAL A 114 11.34 -13.80 20.56
CA VAL A 114 10.29 -14.45 19.77
C VAL A 114 10.88 -15.68 19.09
N THR A 115 10.25 -16.83 19.26
CA THR A 115 10.64 -18.06 18.54
C THR A 115 10.25 -17.92 17.08
N TYR A 116 11.24 -17.83 16.18
CA TYR A 116 10.99 -17.79 14.75
C TYR A 116 10.99 -19.21 14.17
N ILE A 117 9.88 -19.60 13.52
CA ILE A 117 9.68 -20.91 12.89
C ILE A 117 9.50 -20.70 11.39
N GLN A 118 10.33 -21.36 10.59
CA GLN A 118 10.30 -21.26 9.13
C GLN A 118 9.50 -22.42 8.53
N GLY A 119 8.33 -22.12 7.96
CA GLY A 119 7.45 -23.12 7.38
C GLY A 119 6.04 -22.64 7.15
N TRP A 120 5.25 -23.46 6.46
CA TRP A 120 3.85 -23.18 6.17
C TRP A 120 2.96 -23.70 7.30
N ALA A 121 2.16 -22.80 7.86
CA ALA A 121 1.26 -23.12 8.97
C ALA A 121 -0.13 -23.54 8.49
N THR A 122 -0.69 -24.55 9.15
CA THR A 122 -2.09 -24.95 9.00
C THR A 122 -2.70 -25.11 10.39
N LEU A 123 -3.89 -24.55 10.60
CA LEU A 123 -4.69 -24.72 11.81
C LEU A 123 -5.18 -26.17 11.85
N ALA A 124 -4.59 -26.97 12.74
CA ALA A 124 -4.79 -28.42 12.79
C ALA A 124 -5.89 -28.84 13.78
N ALA A 125 -6.08 -28.05 14.84
CA ALA A 125 -7.16 -28.16 15.82
C ALA A 125 -7.21 -26.86 16.65
N GLU A 126 -8.16 -26.78 17.59
CA GLU A 126 -8.20 -25.69 18.57
C GLU A 126 -6.86 -25.58 19.32
N GLY A 127 -6.22 -24.42 19.23
CA GLY A 127 -4.93 -24.16 19.86
C GLY A 127 -3.75 -24.97 19.31
N LEU A 128 -3.88 -25.65 18.16
CA LEU A 128 -2.82 -26.47 17.56
C LEU A 128 -2.54 -26.04 16.12
N VAL A 129 -1.28 -25.72 15.83
CA VAL A 129 -0.80 -25.32 14.50
C VAL A 129 0.20 -26.36 13.99
N SER A 130 -0.10 -26.99 12.85
CA SER A 130 0.86 -27.82 12.13
C SER A 130 1.75 -26.92 11.27
N VAL A 131 3.05 -27.21 11.23
CA VAL A 131 4.04 -26.47 10.45
C VAL A 131 4.78 -27.42 9.53
N ALA A 132 4.59 -27.24 8.23
CA ALA A 132 5.42 -27.84 7.19
C ALA A 132 6.70 -27.00 7.04
N GLY A 133 7.76 -27.44 7.71
CA GLY A 133 9.05 -26.77 7.76
C GLY A 133 9.74 -26.70 6.40
N LEU A 134 10.49 -25.61 6.17
CA LEU A 134 11.26 -25.44 4.93
C LEU A 134 12.42 -26.43 4.80
N ASP A 135 12.79 -27.10 5.90
CA ASP A 135 13.75 -28.22 5.91
C ASP A 135 13.13 -29.56 5.50
N GLY A 136 11.84 -29.57 5.12
CA GLY A 136 11.08 -30.76 4.73
C GLY A 136 10.51 -31.55 5.91
N LYS A 137 10.71 -31.11 7.16
CA LYS A 137 10.12 -31.77 8.34
C LYS A 137 8.80 -31.13 8.72
N SER A 138 7.90 -31.93 9.28
CA SER A 138 6.66 -31.42 9.88
C SER A 138 6.80 -31.35 11.40
N SER A 139 6.19 -30.34 12.00
CA SER A 139 6.13 -30.18 13.46
C SER A 139 4.77 -29.61 13.87
N GLU A 140 4.45 -29.68 15.15
CA GLU A 140 3.24 -29.09 15.71
C GLU A 140 3.60 -28.10 16.82
N VAL A 141 2.83 -27.02 16.91
CA VAL A 141 2.99 -25.95 17.89
C VAL A 141 1.65 -25.72 18.58
N SER A 142 1.62 -25.89 19.90
CA SER A 142 0.45 -25.56 20.71
C SER A 142 0.48 -24.11 21.17
N ALA A 143 -0.66 -23.43 21.13
CA ALA A 143 -0.82 -22.04 21.51
C ALA A 143 -2.15 -21.78 22.23
N ARG A 144 -2.13 -20.84 23.18
CA ARG A 144 -3.35 -20.34 23.84
C ARG A 144 -4.11 -19.35 22.96
N ASN A 145 -3.38 -18.54 22.20
CA ASN A 145 -3.94 -17.58 21.25
C ASN A 145 -3.20 -17.66 19.92
N ILE A 146 -3.92 -17.49 18.82
CA ILE A 146 -3.37 -17.47 17.46
C ILE A 146 -3.74 -16.15 16.79
N ILE A 147 -2.77 -15.47 16.19
CA ILE A 147 -2.98 -14.28 15.37
C ILE A 147 -2.70 -14.63 13.91
N ILE A 148 -3.74 -14.61 13.07
CA ILE A 148 -3.64 -14.81 11.63
C ILE A 148 -3.26 -13.47 10.98
N ALA A 149 -2.07 -13.43 10.36
CA ALA A 149 -1.51 -12.27 9.67
C ALA A 149 -0.93 -12.68 8.29
N THR A 150 -1.61 -13.59 7.60
CA THR A 150 -1.18 -14.20 6.33
C THR A 150 -1.18 -13.23 5.14
N GLY A 151 -1.80 -12.06 5.31
CA GLY A 151 -1.75 -10.96 4.36
C GLY A 151 -2.57 -11.21 3.11
N SER A 152 -2.03 -10.80 1.96
CA SER A 152 -2.73 -10.80 0.67
C SER A 152 -1.84 -11.26 -0.48
N GLU A 153 -2.48 -11.67 -1.56
CA GLU A 153 -1.86 -12.01 -2.84
C GLU A 153 -2.45 -11.20 -4.01
N VAL A 154 -1.85 -11.35 -5.19
CA VAL A 154 -2.28 -10.65 -6.40
C VAL A 154 -3.63 -11.21 -6.85
N THR A 155 -4.58 -10.33 -7.19
CA THR A 155 -5.86 -10.79 -7.72
C THR A 155 -5.66 -11.34 -9.13
N PRO A 156 -6.02 -12.61 -9.40
CA PRO A 156 -5.89 -13.18 -10.74
C PRO A 156 -6.93 -12.56 -11.68
N LEU A 157 -6.52 -12.34 -12.93
CA LEU A 157 -7.41 -11.90 -13.99
C LEU A 157 -7.71 -13.10 -14.93
N PRO A 158 -8.97 -13.52 -15.09
CA PRO A 158 -9.29 -14.62 -16.00
C PRO A 158 -8.72 -14.40 -17.41
N ARG A 159 -8.18 -15.47 -18.01
CA ARG A 159 -7.53 -15.45 -19.35
C ARG A 159 -6.26 -14.58 -19.45
N VAL A 160 -5.66 -14.25 -18.31
CA VAL A 160 -4.35 -13.59 -18.22
C VAL A 160 -3.49 -14.38 -17.24
N GLU A 161 -2.62 -15.23 -17.77
CA GLU A 161 -1.70 -16.02 -16.97
C GLU A 161 -0.41 -15.24 -16.71
N ILE A 162 -0.09 -15.02 -15.43
CA ILE A 162 1.14 -14.34 -15.00
C ILE A 162 2.29 -15.35 -15.10
N ASP A 163 3.30 -15.03 -15.91
CA ASP A 163 4.50 -15.86 -16.12
C ASP A 163 5.76 -15.27 -15.47
N GLU A 164 5.63 -14.09 -14.85
CA GLU A 164 6.69 -13.27 -14.24
C GLU A 164 7.89 -12.99 -15.18
N LYS A 165 7.70 -13.13 -16.49
CA LYS A 165 8.70 -12.86 -17.53
C LYS A 165 8.24 -11.77 -18.49
N ARG A 166 7.00 -11.88 -18.98
CA ARG A 166 6.36 -10.91 -19.88
C ARG A 166 5.03 -10.44 -19.33
N ILE A 167 4.23 -11.34 -18.77
CA ILE A 167 3.02 -10.98 -18.03
C ILE A 167 3.37 -11.08 -16.56
N LEU A 168 3.47 -9.93 -15.91
CA LEU A 168 4.07 -9.72 -14.61
C LEU A 168 2.98 -9.44 -13.58
N SER A 169 3.23 -9.87 -12.35
CA SER A 169 2.64 -9.19 -11.20
C SER A 169 3.53 -8.01 -10.78
N SER A 170 3.20 -7.37 -9.65
CA SER A 170 4.10 -6.40 -9.03
C SER A 170 5.47 -7.01 -8.69
N THR A 171 5.53 -8.31 -8.39
CA THR A 171 6.78 -9.02 -8.07
C THR A 171 7.73 -9.03 -9.27
N GLY A 172 7.29 -9.53 -10.43
CA GLY A 172 8.12 -9.53 -11.64
C GLY A 172 8.43 -8.12 -12.14
N ALA A 173 7.50 -7.17 -11.99
CA ALA A 173 7.73 -5.78 -12.36
C ALA A 173 8.76 -5.05 -11.47
N LEU A 174 9.12 -5.60 -10.31
CA LEU A 174 10.21 -5.11 -9.45
C LEU A 174 11.56 -5.80 -9.73
N ALA A 175 11.58 -6.77 -10.65
CA ALA A 175 12.73 -7.64 -10.94
C ALA A 175 13.08 -7.70 -12.43
N LEU A 176 12.64 -6.71 -13.23
CA LEU A 176 12.94 -6.65 -14.65
C LEU A 176 14.43 -6.41 -14.90
N GLU A 177 15.03 -7.30 -15.71
CA GLU A 177 16.45 -7.24 -16.08
C GLU A 177 16.77 -6.13 -17.10
N LYS A 178 15.74 -5.58 -17.76
CA LYS A 178 15.86 -4.51 -18.76
C LYS A 178 14.64 -3.60 -18.74
N VAL A 179 14.85 -2.33 -19.08
CA VAL A 179 13.74 -1.39 -19.29
C VAL A 179 12.91 -1.86 -20.49
N PRO A 180 11.60 -2.08 -20.34
CA PRO A 180 10.75 -2.48 -21.45
C PRO A 180 10.56 -1.32 -22.44
N ASN A 181 10.57 -1.59 -23.75
CA ASN A 181 10.26 -0.52 -24.72
C ASN A 181 8.81 -0.04 -24.59
N HIS A 182 7.88 -0.98 -24.38
CA HIS A 182 6.48 -0.70 -24.07
C HIS A 182 5.98 -1.59 -22.94
N LEU A 183 5.50 -0.95 -21.87
CA LEU A 183 4.83 -1.57 -20.73
C LEU A 183 3.33 -1.23 -20.78
N VAL A 184 2.48 -2.25 -20.82
CA VAL A 184 1.04 -2.08 -20.59
C VAL A 184 0.72 -2.43 -19.13
N ILE A 185 -0.05 -1.60 -18.46
CA ILE A 185 -0.47 -1.81 -17.07
C ILE A 185 -1.98 -2.03 -17.07
N ILE A 186 -2.43 -3.13 -16.48
CA ILE A 186 -3.84 -3.46 -16.32
C ILE A 186 -4.23 -3.08 -14.89
N GLY A 187 -5.02 -2.03 -14.76
CA GLY A 187 -5.40 -1.43 -13.48
C GLY A 187 -4.64 -0.13 -13.19
N ALA A 188 -5.38 0.96 -12.98
CA ALA A 188 -4.89 2.29 -12.61
C ALA A 188 -4.96 2.54 -11.09
N GLY A 189 -4.69 1.50 -10.30
CA GLY A 189 -4.52 1.60 -8.85
C GLY A 189 -3.09 2.00 -8.46
N VAL A 190 -2.87 2.21 -7.16
CA VAL A 190 -1.60 2.69 -6.57
C VAL A 190 -0.37 1.95 -7.11
N ILE A 191 -0.37 0.62 -7.06
CA ILE A 191 0.75 -0.23 -7.50
C ILE A 191 1.08 0.00 -8.98
N GLY A 192 0.05 0.04 -9.83
CA GLY A 192 0.20 0.24 -11.26
C GLY A 192 0.79 1.60 -11.59
N LEU A 193 0.34 2.66 -10.92
CA LEU A 193 0.83 4.02 -11.15
C LEU A 193 2.24 4.24 -10.62
N GLU A 194 2.57 3.68 -9.45
CA GLU A 194 3.93 3.74 -8.90
C GLU A 194 4.93 3.04 -9.83
N LEU A 195 4.68 1.77 -10.18
CA LEU A 195 5.59 1.00 -11.03
C LEU A 195 5.61 1.53 -12.47
N GLY A 196 4.48 2.03 -12.98
CA GLY A 196 4.42 2.72 -14.26
C GLY A 196 5.29 3.96 -14.28
N SER A 197 5.30 4.75 -13.20
CA SER A 197 6.15 5.93 -13.07
C SER A 197 7.63 5.55 -13.04
N VAL A 198 8.02 4.50 -12.31
CA VAL A 198 9.40 3.98 -12.31
C VAL A 198 9.86 3.69 -13.74
N TRP A 199 9.13 2.82 -14.44
CA TRP A 199 9.57 2.36 -15.76
C TRP A 199 9.50 3.46 -16.81
N GLN A 200 8.52 4.37 -16.71
CA GLN A 200 8.42 5.52 -17.61
C GLN A 200 9.63 6.46 -17.48
N ARG A 201 10.03 6.79 -16.26
CA ARG A 201 11.19 7.66 -15.99
C ARG A 201 12.52 7.05 -16.47
N LEU A 202 12.59 5.72 -16.53
CA LEU A 202 13.74 4.98 -17.08
C LEU A 202 13.69 4.83 -18.61
N GLY A 203 12.63 5.32 -19.27
CA GLY A 203 12.51 5.39 -20.72
C GLY A 203 11.48 4.45 -21.34
N ALA A 204 10.70 3.71 -20.55
CA ALA A 204 9.63 2.88 -21.09
C ALA A 204 8.47 3.75 -21.60
N ARG A 205 7.88 3.38 -22.75
CA ARG A 205 6.53 3.85 -23.07
C ARG A 205 5.54 3.11 -22.16
N VAL A 206 4.66 3.83 -21.47
CA VAL A 206 3.70 3.23 -20.53
C VAL A 206 2.27 3.54 -20.93
N THR A 207 1.46 2.48 -21.07
CA THR A 207 0.01 2.58 -21.32
C THR A 207 -0.75 1.91 -20.18
N VAL A 208 -1.58 2.66 -19.47
CA VAL A 208 -2.44 2.16 -18.39
C VAL A 208 -3.83 1.91 -18.94
N VAL A 209 -4.32 0.67 -18.84
CA VAL A 209 -5.67 0.25 -19.22
C VAL A 209 -6.47 0.01 -17.94
N GLU A 210 -7.59 0.71 -17.79
CA GLU A 210 -8.41 0.67 -16.58
C GLU A 210 -9.88 0.47 -16.95
N PHE A 211 -10.54 -0.45 -16.23
CA PHE A 211 -11.94 -0.76 -16.42
C PHE A 211 -12.84 0.42 -16.06
N LEU A 212 -12.53 1.10 -14.96
CA LEU A 212 -13.24 2.29 -14.49
C LEU A 212 -12.93 3.52 -15.35
N ASP A 213 -13.78 4.54 -15.24
CA ASP A 213 -13.59 5.83 -15.91
C ASP A 213 -12.65 6.80 -15.17
N ARG A 214 -12.00 6.30 -14.10
CA ARG A 214 -11.11 7.06 -13.22
C ARG A 214 -9.96 6.21 -12.67
N ILE A 215 -8.89 6.88 -12.26
CA ILE A 215 -7.74 6.26 -11.58
C ILE A 215 -7.97 6.21 -10.07
N CYS A 216 -7.24 5.33 -9.36
CA CYS A 216 -7.26 5.20 -7.90
C CYS A 216 -8.67 5.26 -7.28
N PRO A 217 -9.54 4.26 -7.54
CA PRO A 217 -10.86 4.22 -6.93
C PRO A 217 -10.75 4.28 -5.39
N GLY A 218 -11.46 5.22 -4.77
CA GLY A 218 -11.34 5.54 -3.34
C GLY A 218 -10.63 6.87 -3.05
N MET A 219 -9.88 7.41 -4.02
CA MET A 219 -9.31 8.76 -3.94
C MET A 219 -10.39 9.83 -4.16
N ASP A 220 -10.21 11.02 -3.57
CA ASP A 220 -11.04 12.18 -3.88
C ASP A 220 -11.04 12.48 -5.40
N ASN A 221 -12.24 12.65 -5.97
CA ASN A 221 -12.42 12.76 -7.42
C ASN A 221 -11.75 13.98 -8.04
N GLU A 222 -11.52 15.06 -7.29
CA GLU A 222 -10.80 16.22 -7.79
C GLU A 222 -9.30 15.97 -7.83
N ILE A 223 -8.78 15.37 -6.76
CA ILE A 223 -7.38 14.96 -6.64
C ILE A 223 -7.03 13.91 -7.70
N ALA A 224 -7.87 12.88 -7.89
CA ALA A 224 -7.66 11.84 -8.90
C ALA A 224 -7.59 12.42 -10.33
N ARG A 225 -8.43 13.43 -10.65
CA ARG A 225 -8.39 14.10 -11.96
C ARG A 225 -7.13 14.91 -12.17
N GLN A 226 -6.70 15.66 -11.15
CA GLN A 226 -5.46 16.43 -11.24
C GLN A 226 -4.24 15.52 -11.31
N PHE A 227 -4.22 14.47 -10.48
CA PHE A 227 -3.17 13.47 -10.45
C PHE A 227 -3.00 12.77 -11.80
N ARG A 228 -4.10 12.35 -12.44
CA ARG A 228 -4.06 11.78 -13.80
C ARG A 228 -3.42 12.74 -14.79
N ARG A 229 -3.82 14.01 -14.80
CA ARG A 229 -3.26 15.02 -15.71
C ARG A 229 -1.77 15.23 -15.48
N THR A 230 -1.32 15.21 -14.23
CA THR A 230 0.10 15.29 -13.90
C THR A 230 0.88 14.11 -14.47
N LEU A 231 0.38 12.87 -14.30
CA LEU A 231 1.02 11.68 -14.87
C LEU A 231 0.97 11.64 -16.41
N GLU A 232 -0.12 12.11 -17.02
CA GLU A 232 -0.24 12.30 -18.47
C GLU A 232 0.82 13.28 -18.98
N GLY A 233 1.02 14.40 -18.28
CA GLY A 233 2.06 15.39 -18.58
C GLY A 233 3.49 14.84 -18.46
N GLN A 234 3.70 13.81 -17.62
CA GLN A 234 4.97 13.09 -17.51
C GLN A 234 5.18 12.05 -18.61
N GLY A 235 4.12 11.65 -19.33
CA GLY A 235 4.21 10.75 -20.47
C GLY A 235 3.49 9.41 -20.31
N LEU A 236 2.73 9.19 -19.23
CA LEU A 236 1.86 8.02 -19.11
C LEU A 236 0.62 8.19 -20.00
N THR A 237 0.26 7.15 -20.73
CA THR A 237 -0.99 7.13 -21.52
C THR A 237 -2.09 6.38 -20.77
N PHE A 238 -3.28 6.96 -20.64
CA PHE A 238 -4.42 6.31 -19.98
C PHE A 238 -5.50 5.90 -20.96
N ARG A 239 -5.97 4.66 -20.86
CA ARG A 239 -7.16 4.13 -21.53
C ARG A 239 -8.17 3.69 -20.47
N LEU A 240 -8.92 4.68 -19.97
CA LEU A 240 -9.96 4.48 -18.97
C LEU A 240 -11.25 3.97 -19.62
N GLY A 241 -12.10 3.31 -18.86
CA GLY A 241 -13.35 2.74 -19.35
C GLY A 241 -13.11 1.56 -20.30
N GLN A 242 -11.95 0.90 -20.25
CA GLN A 242 -11.59 -0.23 -21.10
C GLN A 242 -11.35 -1.50 -20.28
N ARG A 243 -12.02 -2.58 -20.70
CA ARG A 243 -11.87 -3.92 -20.14
C ARG A 243 -10.82 -4.70 -20.91
N VAL A 244 -9.86 -5.31 -20.19
CA VAL A 244 -8.99 -6.33 -20.79
C VAL A 244 -9.74 -7.65 -20.87
N VAL A 245 -9.80 -8.23 -22.06
CA VAL A 245 -10.45 -9.52 -22.34
C VAL A 245 -9.47 -10.67 -22.19
N GLU A 246 -8.23 -10.45 -22.65
CA GLU A 246 -7.17 -11.45 -22.71
C GLU A 246 -5.81 -10.75 -22.86
N ALA A 247 -4.77 -11.38 -22.32
CA ALA A 247 -3.38 -11.05 -22.59
C ALA A 247 -2.61 -12.34 -22.82
N LYS A 248 -2.00 -12.47 -24.00
CA LYS A 248 -1.25 -13.68 -24.39
C LYS A 248 0.12 -13.34 -24.93
N THR A 249 1.11 -14.11 -24.51
CA THR A 249 2.45 -14.07 -25.09
C THR A 249 2.40 -14.51 -26.56
N SER A 250 3.00 -13.71 -27.44
CA SER A 250 3.13 -13.96 -28.87
C SER A 250 4.58 -13.67 -29.28
N GLY A 251 5.39 -14.72 -29.32
CA GLY A 251 6.84 -14.61 -29.53
C GLY A 251 7.52 -13.84 -28.39
N GLN A 252 8.18 -12.72 -28.71
CA GLN A 252 8.86 -11.88 -27.73
C GLN A 252 7.98 -10.74 -27.16
N LYS A 253 6.71 -10.66 -27.56
CA LYS A 253 5.76 -9.61 -27.16
C LYS A 253 4.54 -10.22 -26.48
N VAL A 254 3.69 -9.38 -25.89
CA VAL A 254 2.37 -9.73 -25.38
C VAL A 254 1.32 -8.99 -26.21
N LYS A 255 0.29 -9.71 -26.65
CA LYS A 255 -0.92 -9.13 -27.26
C LYS A 255 -1.98 -8.99 -26.18
N VAL A 256 -2.48 -7.78 -25.96
CA VAL A 256 -3.51 -7.44 -24.97
C VAL A 256 -4.76 -6.99 -25.70
N THR A 257 -5.82 -7.77 -25.60
CA THR A 257 -7.11 -7.47 -26.22
C THR A 257 -7.96 -6.65 -25.26
N VAL A 258 -8.42 -5.48 -25.72
CA VAL A 258 -9.22 -4.54 -24.92
C VAL A 258 -10.52 -4.17 -25.63
N GLU A 259 -11.55 -3.88 -24.85
CA GLU A 259 -12.86 -3.42 -25.34
C GLU A 259 -13.47 -2.39 -24.37
N PRO A 260 -14.47 -1.59 -24.78
CA PRO A 260 -15.23 -0.73 -23.88
C PRO A 260 -15.86 -1.49 -22.68
N SER A 261 -15.68 -0.96 -21.47
CA SER A 261 -16.16 -1.54 -20.20
C SER A 261 -17.68 -1.56 -20.04
N LYS A 262 -18.39 -0.58 -20.61
CA LYS A 262 -19.87 -0.47 -20.55
C LYS A 262 -20.59 -1.36 -21.59
N GLY A 263 -19.94 -2.45 -22.01
CA GLY A 263 -20.36 -3.25 -23.16
C GLY A 263 -20.02 -2.57 -24.48
N LEU A 264 -19.94 -3.37 -25.54
CA LEU A 264 -19.86 -2.84 -26.89
C LEU A 264 -21.19 -2.10 -27.14
N ALA A 265 -21.16 -0.78 -27.32
CA ALA A 265 -22.20 -0.18 -28.15
C ALA A 265 -22.19 -0.93 -29.49
N ASP A 266 -23.35 -1.23 -30.06
CA ASP A 266 -23.44 -2.01 -31.30
C ASP A 266 -22.44 -1.47 -32.34
N GLY A 267 -21.42 -2.27 -32.66
CA GLY A 267 -20.35 -1.92 -33.61
C GLY A 267 -18.99 -1.50 -33.02
N ALA A 268 -18.79 -1.49 -31.69
CA ALA A 268 -17.45 -1.27 -31.13
C ALA A 268 -16.58 -2.53 -31.33
N GLU A 269 -15.43 -2.38 -32.00
CA GLU A 269 -14.49 -3.48 -32.21
C GLU A 269 -13.49 -3.62 -31.04
N ALA A 270 -13.14 -4.86 -30.70
CA ALA A 270 -12.05 -5.13 -29.79
C ALA A 270 -10.71 -4.71 -30.41
N GLU A 271 -9.88 -4.01 -29.64
CA GLU A 271 -8.57 -3.55 -30.09
C GLU A 271 -7.46 -4.42 -29.47
N THR A 272 -6.38 -4.65 -30.22
CA THR A 272 -5.20 -5.36 -29.70
C THR A 272 -4.02 -4.40 -29.51
N LEU A 273 -3.58 -4.24 -28.27
CA LEU A 273 -2.32 -3.59 -27.93
C LEU A 273 -1.17 -4.62 -27.99
N THR A 274 0.00 -4.21 -28.45
CA THR A 274 1.22 -5.04 -28.41
C THR A 274 2.27 -4.40 -27.50
N ALA A 275 2.81 -5.16 -26.55
CA ALA A 275 3.78 -4.68 -25.55
C ALA A 275 4.94 -5.66 -25.34
N ASP A 276 6.05 -5.18 -24.79
CA ASP A 276 7.16 -6.04 -24.35
C ASP A 276 6.76 -6.77 -23.08
N ASN A 277 6.17 -6.03 -22.15
CA ASN A 277 5.72 -6.50 -20.85
C ASN A 277 4.31 -5.98 -20.53
N VAL A 278 3.59 -6.75 -19.72
CA VAL A 278 2.27 -6.41 -19.18
C VAL A 278 2.33 -6.56 -17.67
N LEU A 279 1.96 -5.53 -16.91
CA LEU A 279 1.81 -5.59 -15.46
C LEU A 279 0.32 -5.75 -15.11
N VAL A 280 -0.03 -6.81 -14.40
CA VAL A 280 -1.36 -7.00 -13.83
C VAL A 280 -1.39 -6.37 -12.43
N ALA A 281 -2.11 -5.24 -12.30
CA ALA A 281 -2.21 -4.44 -11.07
C ALA A 281 -3.67 -4.12 -10.71
N ILE A 282 -4.55 -5.12 -10.82
CA ILE A 282 -6.01 -4.99 -10.61
C ILE A 282 -6.46 -5.10 -9.14
N GLY A 283 -5.51 -5.02 -8.19
CA GLY A 283 -5.77 -5.12 -6.76
C GLY A 283 -5.28 -6.43 -6.14
N ARG A 284 -5.54 -6.58 -4.84
CA ARG A 284 -5.09 -7.69 -4.01
C ARG A 284 -6.27 -8.37 -3.34
N ARG A 285 -6.10 -9.65 -2.98
CA ARG A 285 -7.09 -10.44 -2.24
C ARG A 285 -6.47 -11.08 -1.00
N PRO A 286 -7.24 -11.32 0.08
CA PRO A 286 -6.78 -12.05 1.26
C PRO A 286 -6.13 -13.39 0.91
N PHE A 287 -5.04 -13.74 1.58
CA PHE A 287 -4.37 -15.03 1.42
C PHE A 287 -4.78 -15.99 2.55
N THR A 288 -5.72 -16.88 2.25
CA THR A 288 -6.28 -17.87 3.20
C THR A 288 -6.11 -19.32 2.73
N GLN A 289 -5.38 -19.54 1.64
CA GLN A 289 -5.18 -20.86 1.06
C GLN A 289 -4.42 -21.79 2.02
N ALA A 290 -4.91 -23.03 2.16
CA ALA A 290 -4.29 -24.09 2.96
C ALA A 290 -4.07 -23.75 4.45
N LEU A 291 -4.77 -22.74 4.98
CA LEU A 291 -4.63 -22.31 6.36
C LEU A 291 -5.42 -23.21 7.35
N GLY A 292 -6.31 -24.08 6.88
CA GLY A 292 -7.10 -24.98 7.72
C GLY A 292 -8.22 -24.27 8.49
N LEU A 293 -8.81 -23.21 7.92
CA LEU A 293 -9.88 -22.43 8.56
C LEU A 293 -11.11 -23.30 8.88
N GLU A 294 -11.42 -24.25 8.01
CA GLU A 294 -12.51 -25.21 8.15
C GLU A 294 -12.34 -26.10 9.39
N THR A 295 -11.10 -26.45 9.75
CA THR A 295 -10.78 -27.32 10.89
C THR A 295 -11.13 -26.66 12.22
N VAL A 296 -11.16 -25.32 12.26
CA VAL A 296 -11.48 -24.53 13.46
C VAL A 296 -12.82 -23.78 13.32
N GLY A 297 -13.59 -24.05 12.27
CA GLY A 297 -14.92 -23.45 12.07
C GLY A 297 -14.91 -21.95 11.71
N ILE A 298 -13.87 -21.48 11.01
CA ILE A 298 -13.82 -20.13 10.46
C ILE A 298 -14.26 -20.17 8.99
N GLU A 299 -15.26 -19.39 8.64
CA GLU A 299 -15.70 -19.17 7.26
C GLU A 299 -15.25 -17.79 6.78
N THR A 300 -14.80 -17.71 5.53
CA THR A 300 -14.49 -16.43 4.89
C THR A 300 -15.72 -15.80 4.24
N ASP A 301 -15.69 -14.48 4.03
CA ASP A 301 -16.70 -13.81 3.23
C ASP A 301 -16.53 -14.12 1.72
N LYS A 302 -17.41 -13.56 0.88
CA LYS A 302 -17.35 -13.75 -0.59
C LYS A 302 -16.07 -13.22 -1.25
N ARG A 303 -15.32 -12.34 -0.57
CA ARG A 303 -14.03 -11.79 -1.02
C ARG A 303 -12.84 -12.63 -0.52
N GLY A 304 -13.07 -13.65 0.30
CA GLY A 304 -12.04 -14.45 0.95
C GLY A 304 -11.50 -13.85 2.25
N THR A 305 -12.12 -12.78 2.75
CA THR A 305 -11.76 -12.07 3.98
C THR A 305 -12.17 -12.88 5.20
N ILE A 306 -11.35 -12.88 6.25
CA ILE A 306 -11.72 -13.46 7.55
C ILE A 306 -12.56 -12.43 8.33
N PRO A 307 -13.82 -12.71 8.66
CA PRO A 307 -14.63 -11.82 9.48
C PRO A 307 -14.07 -11.75 10.91
N VAL A 308 -14.04 -10.55 11.48
CA VAL A 308 -13.65 -10.31 12.87
C VAL A 308 -14.61 -9.36 13.58
N ASP A 309 -14.71 -9.46 14.90
CA ASP A 309 -15.41 -8.50 15.73
C ASP A 309 -14.59 -7.21 15.99
N GLY A 310 -15.14 -6.27 16.76
CA GLY A 310 -14.44 -5.02 17.12
C GLY A 310 -13.19 -5.20 17.99
N GLY A 311 -12.94 -6.43 18.49
CA GLY A 311 -11.73 -6.83 19.20
C GLY A 311 -10.85 -7.77 18.39
N PHE A 312 -11.02 -7.82 17.06
CA PHE A 312 -10.28 -8.65 16.10
C PHE A 312 -10.44 -10.16 16.26
N ARG A 313 -11.46 -10.62 16.99
CA ARG A 313 -11.71 -12.06 17.22
C ARG A 313 -12.46 -12.65 16.04
N THR A 314 -12.04 -13.84 15.62
CA THR A 314 -12.76 -14.65 14.64
C THR A 314 -13.93 -15.41 15.30
N SER A 315 -14.66 -16.22 14.53
CA SER A 315 -15.67 -17.15 15.08
C SER A 315 -15.08 -18.23 16.00
N ALA A 316 -13.79 -18.54 15.85
CA ALA A 316 -13.10 -19.55 16.64
C ALA A 316 -12.50 -18.94 17.93
N PRO A 317 -12.75 -19.52 19.12
CA PRO A 317 -12.15 -19.08 20.36
C PRO A 317 -10.62 -19.06 20.32
N GLY A 318 -10.01 -18.01 20.86
CA GLY A 318 -8.56 -17.85 20.91
C GLY A 318 -7.90 -17.49 19.57
N ILE A 319 -8.66 -17.35 18.47
CA ILE A 319 -8.11 -16.99 17.16
C ILE A 319 -8.52 -15.56 16.78
N PHE A 320 -7.51 -14.77 16.45
CA PHE A 320 -7.61 -13.39 15.98
C PHE A 320 -7.10 -13.28 14.53
N ALA A 321 -7.51 -12.25 13.81
CA ALA A 321 -6.98 -11.97 12.48
C ALA A 321 -6.73 -10.46 12.26
N ILE A 322 -5.65 -10.13 11.54
CA ILE A 322 -5.20 -8.74 11.31
C ILE A 322 -4.62 -8.54 9.90
N GLY A 323 -4.50 -7.28 9.49
CA GLY A 323 -3.87 -6.85 8.26
C GLY A 323 -4.75 -7.06 7.04
N ASP A 324 -4.13 -7.44 5.92
CA ASP A 324 -4.84 -7.57 4.64
C ASP A 324 -5.78 -8.79 4.58
N VAL A 325 -5.74 -9.68 5.56
CA VAL A 325 -6.62 -10.87 5.58
C VAL A 325 -8.02 -10.56 6.14
N ILE A 326 -8.19 -9.39 6.77
CA ILE A 326 -9.46 -8.89 7.30
C ILE A 326 -9.94 -7.65 6.51
N ASP A 327 -11.14 -7.15 6.80
CA ASP A 327 -11.69 -6.00 6.09
C ASP A 327 -10.93 -4.69 6.41
N GLY A 328 -11.16 -3.69 5.56
CA GLY A 328 -10.55 -2.36 5.64
C GLY A 328 -9.39 -2.14 4.65
N PRO A 329 -8.69 -1.00 4.76
CA PRO A 329 -7.58 -0.66 3.87
C PRO A 329 -6.43 -1.66 3.97
N MET A 330 -6.00 -2.21 2.83
CA MET A 330 -4.82 -3.10 2.72
C MET A 330 -3.53 -2.27 2.75
N LEU A 331 -3.18 -1.77 3.92
CA LEU A 331 -2.04 -0.87 4.15
C LEU A 331 -1.14 -1.42 5.26
N ALA A 332 0.18 -1.29 5.09
CA ALA A 332 1.16 -1.84 6.03
C ALA A 332 1.00 -1.28 7.44
N HIS A 333 0.91 0.05 7.59
CA HIS A 333 0.75 0.72 8.88
C HIS A 333 -0.61 0.44 9.54
N LYS A 334 -1.65 0.16 8.76
CA LYS A 334 -2.93 -0.37 9.28
C LYS A 334 -2.70 -1.73 9.93
N ALA A 335 -2.05 -2.66 9.23
CA ALA A 335 -1.73 -3.98 9.77
C ALA A 335 -0.82 -3.92 11.01
N GLU A 336 0.17 -3.02 11.04
CA GLU A 336 1.05 -2.81 12.20
C GLU A 336 0.26 -2.35 13.43
N LYS A 337 -0.64 -1.37 13.26
CA LYS A 337 -1.47 -0.85 14.35
C LYS A 337 -2.43 -1.91 14.89
N GLU A 338 -3.02 -2.72 14.02
CA GLU A 338 -3.84 -3.87 14.40
C GLU A 338 -3.02 -4.92 15.16
N GLY A 339 -1.81 -5.22 14.71
CA GLY A 339 -0.91 -6.13 15.41
C GLY A 339 -0.59 -5.68 16.84
N VAL A 340 -0.34 -4.38 17.03
CA VAL A 340 -0.19 -3.81 18.38
C VAL A 340 -1.47 -3.96 19.21
N ALA A 341 -2.63 -3.60 18.63
CA ALA A 341 -3.91 -3.65 19.32
C ALA A 341 -4.27 -5.07 19.79
N VAL A 342 -4.12 -6.08 18.91
CA VAL A 342 -4.42 -7.47 19.25
C VAL A 342 -3.48 -8.02 20.32
N ALA A 343 -2.18 -7.72 20.23
CA ALA A 343 -1.24 -8.12 21.28
C ALA A 343 -1.60 -7.51 22.65
N GLU A 344 -2.07 -6.26 22.67
CA GLU A 344 -2.55 -5.59 23.89
C GLU A 344 -3.85 -6.20 24.42
N ILE A 345 -4.81 -6.54 23.54
CA ILE A 345 -6.06 -7.22 23.90
C ILE A 345 -5.77 -8.59 24.54
N ILE A 346 -4.87 -9.39 23.94
CA ILE A 346 -4.49 -10.69 24.49
C ILE A 346 -3.83 -10.55 25.87
N ALA A 347 -3.06 -9.48 26.09
CA ALA A 347 -2.45 -9.16 27.38
C ALA A 347 -3.43 -8.53 28.40
N GLY A 348 -4.73 -8.48 28.09
CA GLY A 348 -5.77 -7.96 29.00
C GLY A 348 -5.88 -6.43 29.04
N LYS A 349 -5.32 -5.73 28.05
CA LYS A 349 -5.46 -4.27 27.91
C LYS A 349 -6.60 -3.90 26.97
N SER A 350 -7.10 -2.68 27.08
CA SER A 350 -8.05 -2.11 26.12
C SER A 350 -7.31 -1.46 24.96
N ALA A 351 -7.68 -1.82 23.73
CA ALA A 351 -7.19 -1.19 22.51
C ALA A 351 -8.35 -1.00 21.51
N SER A 352 -8.32 0.10 20.78
CA SER A 352 -9.23 0.41 19.68
C SER A 352 -8.48 1.17 18.59
N ILE A 353 -8.98 1.12 17.36
CA ILE A 353 -8.39 1.81 16.21
C ILE A 353 -9.48 2.67 15.56
N ASP A 354 -9.18 3.94 15.35
CA ASP A 354 -9.97 4.79 14.45
C ASP A 354 -9.45 4.62 13.02
N TYR A 355 -10.19 3.87 12.19
CA TYR A 355 -9.80 3.69 10.79
C TYR A 355 -9.95 4.97 9.95
N GLY A 356 -10.68 5.98 10.46
CA GLY A 356 -10.80 7.29 9.82
C GLY A 356 -9.49 8.10 9.84
N THR A 357 -8.54 7.75 10.71
CA THR A 357 -7.24 8.41 10.81
C THR A 357 -6.10 7.64 10.12
N VAL A 358 -6.42 6.58 9.37
CA VAL A 358 -5.42 5.83 8.58
C VAL A 358 -5.10 6.58 7.29
N PRO A 359 -3.87 7.09 7.09
CA PRO A 359 -3.53 7.79 5.85
C PRO A 359 -3.28 6.79 4.70
N GLY A 360 -3.74 7.13 3.50
CA GLY A 360 -3.37 6.46 2.25
C GLY A 360 -2.35 7.29 1.48
N ILE A 361 -1.28 6.67 0.96
CA ILE A 361 -0.20 7.36 0.24
C ILE A 361 0.12 6.65 -1.08
N VAL A 362 0.27 7.44 -2.14
CA VAL A 362 0.78 7.05 -3.46
C VAL A 362 2.09 7.78 -3.68
N TYR A 363 3.18 7.03 -3.83
CA TYR A 363 4.56 7.55 -3.81
C TYR A 363 5.07 7.92 -5.21
N THR A 364 4.20 8.40 -6.09
CA THR A 364 4.62 9.06 -7.33
C THR A 364 5.32 10.39 -7.02
N ALA A 365 5.82 11.07 -8.04
CA ALA A 365 6.33 12.45 -7.91
C ALA A 365 5.52 13.34 -8.86
N PRO A 366 4.69 14.28 -8.37
CA PRO A 366 4.38 14.51 -6.96
C PRO A 366 3.67 13.32 -6.28
N GLU A 367 3.76 13.25 -4.96
CA GLU A 367 3.07 12.26 -4.14
C GLU A 367 1.58 12.61 -4.06
N VAL A 368 0.76 11.60 -3.72
CA VAL A 368 -0.63 11.81 -3.29
C VAL A 368 -0.82 11.22 -1.91
N ALA A 369 -1.40 11.98 -1.00
CA ALA A 369 -1.80 11.51 0.32
C ALA A 369 -3.25 11.86 0.62
N ASN A 370 -3.93 11.00 1.37
CA ASN A 370 -5.29 11.22 1.84
C ASN A 370 -5.48 10.68 3.25
N ILE A 371 -6.43 11.25 3.99
CA ILE A 371 -6.88 10.78 5.29
C ILE A 371 -8.36 11.16 5.46
N GLY A 372 -9.13 10.34 6.19
CA GLY A 372 -10.57 10.54 6.35
C GLY A 372 -11.38 10.33 5.06
N PHE A 373 -12.52 11.01 4.96
CA PHE A 373 -13.47 10.84 3.86
C PHE A 373 -13.05 11.61 2.60
N ALA A 374 -13.38 11.07 1.43
CA ALA A 374 -13.36 11.83 0.20
C ALA A 374 -14.61 12.74 0.08
N GLU A 375 -14.52 13.82 -0.72
CA GLU A 375 -15.64 14.76 -0.84
C GLU A 375 -16.90 14.10 -1.41
N GLN A 376 -16.74 13.16 -2.36
CA GLN A 376 -17.89 12.43 -2.92
C GLN A 376 -18.61 11.56 -1.88
N ASP A 377 -17.89 10.96 -0.93
CA ASP A 377 -18.48 10.08 0.08
C ASP A 377 -19.32 10.90 1.07
N LEU A 378 -18.85 12.09 1.42
CA LEU A 378 -19.62 13.02 2.25
C LEU A 378 -20.89 13.52 1.55
N LYS A 379 -20.83 13.75 0.24
CA LYS A 379 -22.02 14.11 -0.57
C LYS A 379 -23.03 12.99 -0.60
N GLU A 380 -22.59 11.77 -0.87
CA GLU A 380 -23.43 10.58 -0.93
C GLU A 380 -24.07 10.25 0.43
N ALA A 381 -23.33 10.45 1.51
CA ALA A 381 -23.82 10.27 2.88
C ALA A 381 -24.70 11.43 3.41
N GLY A 382 -24.85 12.53 2.65
CA GLY A 382 -25.64 13.69 3.08
C GLY A 382 -25.04 14.46 4.26
N VAL A 383 -23.72 14.32 4.50
CA VAL A 383 -23.03 15.03 5.60
C VAL A 383 -22.82 16.49 5.20
N ALA A 384 -23.13 17.43 6.10
CA ALA A 384 -22.89 18.85 5.86
C ALA A 384 -21.42 19.20 6.12
N TYR A 385 -20.69 19.61 5.08
CA TYR A 385 -19.28 19.99 5.17
C TYR A 385 -18.97 21.31 4.46
N LYS A 386 -17.80 21.85 4.75
CA LYS A 386 -17.12 22.95 4.03
C LYS A 386 -15.82 22.44 3.42
N VAL A 387 -15.32 23.15 2.41
CA VAL A 387 -14.10 22.80 1.68
C VAL A 387 -13.17 23.99 1.63
N GLY A 388 -11.89 23.78 1.94
CA GLY A 388 -10.82 24.73 1.69
C GLY A 388 -9.71 24.10 0.86
N LYS A 389 -9.10 24.91 -0.01
CA LYS A 389 -8.09 24.45 -0.96
C LYS A 389 -6.98 25.48 -1.10
N PHE A 390 -5.75 25.01 -1.28
CA PHE A 390 -4.60 25.87 -1.55
C PHE A 390 -3.66 25.22 -2.57
N PRO A 391 -3.34 25.89 -3.70
CA PRO A 391 -2.46 25.34 -4.72
C PRO A 391 -0.98 25.49 -4.34
N PHE A 392 -0.16 24.45 -4.58
CA PHE A 392 1.29 24.54 -4.35
C PHE A 392 1.98 25.59 -5.23
N LYS A 393 1.38 25.96 -6.36
CA LYS A 393 1.82 27.10 -7.19
C LYS A 393 1.81 28.45 -6.45
N ALA A 394 1.04 28.59 -5.37
CA ALA A 394 1.06 29.79 -4.52
C ALA A 394 2.00 29.67 -3.31
N ASN A 395 2.51 28.47 -3.00
CA ASN A 395 3.44 28.24 -1.90
C ASN A 395 4.87 28.68 -2.27
N SER A 396 5.49 29.50 -1.43
CA SER A 396 6.85 30.04 -1.66
C SER A 396 7.92 28.95 -1.67
N ARG A 397 7.85 27.97 -0.76
CA ARG A 397 8.79 26.85 -0.69
C ARG A 397 8.71 25.95 -1.92
N ALA A 398 7.50 25.61 -2.35
CA ALA A 398 7.24 24.85 -3.57
C ALA A 398 7.86 25.53 -4.80
N ARG A 399 7.67 26.85 -4.93
CA ARG A 399 8.31 27.64 -6.01
C ARG A 399 9.83 27.60 -5.94
N ALA A 400 10.41 27.76 -4.74
CA ALA A 400 11.86 27.71 -4.55
C ALA A 400 12.46 26.34 -4.91
N MET A 401 11.66 25.27 -4.91
CA MET A 401 12.07 23.93 -5.30
C MET A 401 11.73 23.58 -6.76
N GLY A 402 10.89 24.38 -7.43
CA GLY A 402 10.31 24.02 -8.73
C GLY A 402 9.20 22.96 -8.65
N GLU A 403 8.74 22.63 -7.44
CA GLU A 403 7.81 21.53 -7.15
C GLU A 403 6.37 22.06 -6.94
N THR A 404 5.82 22.73 -7.95
CA THR A 404 4.56 23.50 -7.81
C THR A 404 3.28 22.74 -8.17
N ASP A 405 3.40 21.48 -8.59
CA ASP A 405 2.25 20.67 -8.98
C ASP A 405 1.35 20.33 -7.79
N GLY A 406 0.05 20.36 -8.03
CA GLY A 406 -0.95 19.91 -7.08
C GLY A 406 -1.50 20.97 -6.14
N MET A 407 -2.12 20.50 -5.05
CA MET A 407 -2.80 21.30 -4.05
C MET A 407 -3.00 20.53 -2.74
N VAL A 408 -3.28 21.27 -1.66
CA VAL A 408 -3.90 20.75 -0.45
C VAL A 408 -5.40 21.04 -0.48
N LYS A 409 -6.21 20.06 -0.08
CA LYS A 409 -7.66 20.14 0.07
C LYS A 409 -8.07 19.62 1.45
N VAL A 410 -8.81 20.42 2.22
CA VAL A 410 -9.31 20.06 3.55
C VAL A 410 -10.84 20.11 3.55
N LEU A 411 -11.45 19.08 4.15
CA LEU A 411 -12.89 18.92 4.33
C LEU A 411 -13.18 18.99 5.83
N ALA A 412 -14.11 19.86 6.22
CA ALA A 412 -14.49 20.03 7.62
C ALA A 412 -16.00 20.05 7.80
N HIS A 413 -16.48 19.53 8.93
CA HIS A 413 -17.89 19.54 9.29
C HIS A 413 -18.39 20.98 9.40
N LYS A 414 -19.57 21.26 8.83
CA LYS A 414 -20.06 22.64 8.62
C LYS A 414 -20.27 23.40 9.92
N GLU A 415 -20.74 22.73 10.98
CA GLU A 415 -21.12 23.35 12.25
C GLU A 415 -19.99 23.32 13.28
N THR A 416 -19.40 22.15 13.51
CA THR A 416 -18.36 21.91 14.53
C THR A 416 -16.95 22.26 14.07
N GLY A 417 -16.71 22.42 12.77
CA GLY A 417 -15.37 22.59 12.21
C GLY A 417 -14.46 21.37 12.31
N ARG A 418 -14.93 20.24 12.85
CA ARG A 418 -14.16 18.99 12.94
C ARG A 418 -13.66 18.58 11.55
N ILE A 419 -12.38 18.22 11.45
CA ILE A 419 -11.81 17.73 10.18
C ILE A 419 -12.46 16.38 9.84
N LEU A 420 -13.02 16.28 8.63
CA LEU A 420 -13.65 15.07 8.09
C LEU A 420 -12.73 14.33 7.12
N GLY A 421 -11.84 15.05 6.45
CA GLY A 421 -10.85 14.47 5.56
C GLY A 421 -9.91 15.53 5.01
N ALA A 422 -8.74 15.07 4.55
CA ALA A 422 -7.81 15.91 3.82
C ALA A 422 -7.15 15.11 2.70
N HIS A 423 -6.79 15.83 1.64
CA HIS A 423 -6.17 15.26 0.46
C HIS A 423 -5.09 16.20 -0.05
N ILE A 424 -3.92 15.65 -0.32
CA ILE A 424 -2.74 16.40 -0.74
C ILE A 424 -2.19 15.74 -1.99
N LEU A 425 -2.06 16.50 -3.07
CA LEU A 425 -1.26 16.14 -4.25
C LEU A 425 -0.12 17.15 -4.27
N GLY A 426 1.12 16.70 -4.14
CA GLY A 426 2.28 17.60 -4.09
C GLY A 426 3.56 16.91 -3.59
N LYS A 427 4.66 17.66 -3.56
CA LYS A 427 5.91 17.18 -2.96
C LYS A 427 5.71 16.90 -1.47
N ASP A 428 6.23 15.77 -1.00
CA ASP A 428 6.16 15.33 0.40
C ASP A 428 4.74 15.19 0.96
N ALA A 429 3.73 15.00 0.11
CA ALA A 429 2.34 14.84 0.52
C ALA A 429 2.16 13.78 1.61
N GLY A 430 2.89 12.65 1.50
CA GLY A 430 2.89 11.58 2.47
C GLY A 430 3.44 11.99 3.84
N THR A 431 4.30 13.01 3.91
CA THR A 431 4.75 13.59 5.18
C THR A 431 3.76 14.63 5.70
N LEU A 432 3.31 15.53 4.82
CA LEU A 432 2.40 16.63 5.18
C LEU A 432 1.07 16.14 5.76
N ILE A 433 0.55 15.01 5.29
CA ILE A 433 -0.74 14.47 5.74
C ILE A 433 -0.76 14.11 7.23
N HIS A 434 0.40 13.80 7.82
CA HIS A 434 0.49 13.37 9.22
C HIS A 434 0.18 14.51 10.21
N GLU A 435 0.39 15.76 9.82
CA GLU A 435 -0.03 16.92 10.61
C GLU A 435 -1.57 16.94 10.77
N VAL A 436 -2.29 16.68 9.67
CA VAL A 436 -3.75 16.57 9.70
C VAL A 436 -4.19 15.37 10.53
N GLY A 437 -3.52 14.21 10.36
CA GLY A 437 -3.81 13.00 11.13
C GLY A 437 -3.66 13.20 12.64
N ALA A 438 -2.61 13.92 13.07
CA ALA A 438 -2.42 14.25 14.48
C ALA A 438 -3.60 15.06 15.03
N ILE A 439 -4.06 16.10 14.33
CA ILE A 439 -5.22 16.90 14.76
C ILE A 439 -6.51 16.06 14.75
N MET A 440 -6.71 15.20 13.75
CA MET A 440 -7.88 14.31 13.69
C MET A 440 -7.94 13.33 14.86
N GLU A 441 -6.80 12.78 15.30
CA GLU A 441 -6.71 11.86 16.45
C GLU A 441 -7.16 12.53 17.76
N PHE A 442 -6.96 13.84 17.90
CA PHE A 442 -7.49 14.63 19.04
C PHE A 442 -8.94 15.08 18.85
N GLY A 443 -9.60 14.70 17.75
CA GLY A 443 -10.95 15.16 17.40
C GLY A 443 -10.99 16.64 16.99
N GLY A 444 -9.87 17.20 16.57
CA GLY A 444 -9.69 18.63 16.30
C GLY A 444 -10.40 19.14 15.04
N SER A 445 -10.39 20.46 14.92
CA SER A 445 -11.02 21.26 13.89
C SER A 445 -10.01 21.81 12.88
N TYR A 446 -10.49 22.35 11.75
CA TYR A 446 -9.61 23.07 10.83
C TYR A 446 -9.03 24.36 11.43
N ASP A 447 -9.68 24.97 12.44
CA ASP A 447 -9.13 26.13 13.14
C ASP A 447 -7.86 25.76 13.93
N ASP A 448 -7.77 24.53 14.44
CA ASP A 448 -6.56 24.04 15.11
C ASP A 448 -5.35 24.04 14.16
N LEU A 449 -5.54 23.65 12.89
CA LEU A 449 -4.51 23.76 11.86
C LEU A 449 -4.12 25.23 11.59
N ILE A 450 -5.05 26.17 11.71
CA ILE A 450 -4.77 27.61 11.50
C ILE A 450 -3.97 28.18 12.67
N HIS A 451 -4.24 27.73 13.90
CA HIS A 451 -3.59 28.21 15.11
C HIS A 451 -2.16 27.68 15.30
N VAL A 452 -1.82 26.54 14.69
CA VAL A 452 -0.44 26.05 14.67
C VAL A 452 0.46 27.04 13.93
N ILE A 453 1.58 27.42 14.55
CA ILE A 453 2.60 28.23 13.91
C ILE A 453 3.35 27.36 12.90
N HIS A 454 3.04 27.56 11.63
CA HIS A 454 3.75 26.91 10.52
C HIS A 454 5.04 27.67 10.21
N GLY A 455 6.17 26.94 10.18
CA GLY A 455 7.46 27.53 9.82
C GLY A 455 7.45 28.10 8.39
N HIS A 456 8.15 29.21 8.16
CA HIS A 456 8.25 29.85 6.84
C HIS A 456 9.71 29.93 6.36
N PRO A 457 10.02 29.59 5.09
CA PRO A 457 9.12 29.01 4.11
C PRO A 457 9.06 27.46 4.22
N THR A 458 7.86 26.87 4.28
CA THR A 458 7.65 25.41 4.27
C THR A 458 6.48 24.98 3.39
N LEU A 459 6.45 23.70 3.00
CA LEU A 459 5.31 23.11 2.29
C LEU A 459 4.07 23.00 3.21
N ASN A 460 4.27 22.82 4.52
CA ASN A 460 3.18 22.78 5.51
C ASN A 460 2.31 24.03 5.47
N GLU A 461 2.84 25.20 5.11
CA GLU A 461 2.03 26.42 4.98
C GLU A 461 0.83 26.23 4.02
N ALA A 462 0.92 25.34 3.03
CA ALA A 462 -0.21 24.99 2.17
C ALA A 462 -1.37 24.31 2.93
N VAL A 463 -1.07 23.53 3.98
CA VAL A 463 -2.09 22.92 4.87
C VAL A 463 -2.81 24.00 5.65
N LYS A 464 -2.07 24.92 6.28
CA LYS A 464 -2.63 26.09 6.96
C LYS A 464 -3.53 26.91 6.05
N GLU A 465 -3.03 27.30 4.87
CA GLU A 465 -3.79 28.15 3.95
C GLU A 465 -5.04 27.44 3.39
N ALA A 466 -4.97 26.12 3.15
CA ALA A 466 -6.15 25.33 2.78
C ALA A 466 -7.18 25.30 3.91
N ALA A 467 -6.75 25.18 5.16
CA ALA A 467 -7.64 25.30 6.32
C ALA A 467 -8.25 26.72 6.42
N MET A 468 -7.45 27.79 6.26
CA MET A 468 -7.95 29.18 6.24
C MET A 468 -8.96 29.44 5.11
N ALA A 469 -8.78 28.78 3.96
CA ALA A 469 -9.65 28.92 2.80
C ALA A 469 -11.09 28.41 3.05
N ILE A 470 -11.30 27.53 4.04
CA ILE A 470 -12.64 27.04 4.44
C ILE A 470 -13.60 28.20 4.73
N ASP A 471 -13.10 29.25 5.38
CA ASP A 471 -13.85 30.47 5.73
C ASP A 471 -13.42 31.69 4.91
N LYS A 472 -12.76 31.48 3.77
CA LYS A 472 -12.26 32.57 2.90
C LYS A 472 -11.30 33.53 3.60
N ARG A 473 -10.48 33.00 4.52
CA ARG A 473 -9.45 33.75 5.26
C ARG A 473 -8.03 33.51 4.77
N ALA A 474 -7.85 32.73 3.70
CA ALA A 474 -6.52 32.48 3.14
C ALA A 474 -5.84 33.81 2.73
N ILE A 475 -4.54 33.93 3.02
CA ILE A 475 -3.78 35.17 2.87
C ILE A 475 -3.00 35.19 1.56
N HIS A 476 -2.53 34.02 1.10
CA HIS A 476 -1.54 33.90 0.03
C HIS A 476 -2.10 33.28 -1.26
N VAL A 477 -3.41 33.41 -1.51
CA VAL A 477 -4.11 32.78 -2.66
C VAL A 477 -4.18 33.67 -3.90
#